data_AF-A0A520FVY6-F1
#
_entry.id   AF-A0A520FVY6-F1
#
_cell.length_a   1.000
_cell.length_b   1.000
_cell.length_c   1.000
_cell.angle_alpha   90.00
_cell.angle_beta   90.00
_cell.angle_gamma   90.00
#
_symmetry.space_group_name_H-M   'P 1'
#
loop_
_entity.id
_entity.type
_entity.pdbx_description
1 polymer ?
#
loop_
_entity_poly.entity_id
_entity_poly.type
_entity_poly.pdbx_seq_one_letter_code
_entity_poly.pdbx_strand_id
1 'polypeptide(L)'
;MNAMPLRSIAAAMALAGLLGGCAVGPVYQRPLAADAAAWRGAPAAEGWLPAAPADLLDRGPWWRLFGDADLDRLVERVEVSNQNIAIAVANYAQAQALVREQRATLFPSLSLSGGASRSGTRNSERDAATGSANVSLGASWTPDVWGRLGLAVGSAQAQA
;
A
#
# COMPACT_ATOMS: atom_id res chain seq x y z
N MET A 1 45.71 29.44 -5.53
CA MET A 1 44.88 28.55 -4.70
C MET A 1 44.01 29.45 -3.84
N ASN A 2 42.78 29.74 -4.27
CA ASN A 2 41.93 30.70 -3.56
C ASN A 2 41.35 30.02 -2.31
N ALA A 3 41.75 30.51 -1.14
CA ALA A 3 41.21 30.05 0.13
C ALA A 3 39.70 30.34 0.16
N MET A 4 38.87 29.30 0.25
CA MET A 4 37.43 29.47 0.42
C MET A 4 37.16 30.11 1.79
N PRO A 5 36.31 31.14 1.88
CA PRO A 5 36.08 31.84 3.13
C PRO A 5 35.33 30.92 4.11
N LEU A 6 35.71 30.97 5.38
CA LEU A 6 35.19 30.13 6.48
C LEU A 6 33.65 30.13 6.56
N ARG A 7 33.00 31.23 6.11
CA ARG A 7 31.54 31.38 6.03
C ARG A 7 30.90 30.46 4.99
N SER A 8 31.57 30.20 3.87
CA SER A 8 31.11 29.28 2.82
C SER A 8 31.15 27.82 3.30
N ILE A 9 32.15 27.46 4.11
CA ILE A 9 32.27 26.12 4.71
C ILE A 9 31.16 25.90 5.75
N ALA A 10 30.90 26.88 6.61
CA ALA A 10 29.81 26.81 7.59
C ALA A 10 28.43 26.69 6.92
N ALA A 11 28.19 27.45 5.84
CA ALA A 11 26.96 27.35 5.06
C ALA A 11 26.79 25.98 4.38
N ALA A 12 27.87 25.42 3.83
CA ALA A 12 27.86 24.09 3.22
C ALA A 12 27.59 22.98 4.25
N MET A 13 28.17 23.05 5.45
CA MET A 13 27.87 22.10 6.53
C MET A 13 26.43 22.23 7.05
N ALA A 14 25.90 23.45 7.18
CA ALA A 14 24.51 23.66 7.56
C ALA A 14 23.54 23.09 6.52
N LEU A 15 23.83 23.28 5.22
CA LEU A 15 23.05 22.71 4.13
C LEU A 15 23.14 21.17 4.10
N ALA A 16 24.33 20.60 4.35
CA ALA A 16 24.51 19.16 4.44
C ALA A 16 23.76 18.56 5.65
N GLY A 17 23.75 19.25 6.80
CA GLY A 17 22.96 18.87 7.97
C GLY A 17 21.45 18.92 7.72
N LEU A 18 20.99 19.91 6.94
CA LEU A 18 19.59 20.01 6.52
C LEU A 18 19.18 18.91 5.53
N LEU A 19 20.11 18.34 4.76
CA LEU A 19 19.86 17.27 3.77
C LEU A 19 19.87 15.85 4.37
N GLY A 20 20.27 15.68 5.64
CA GLY A 20 20.41 14.37 6.30
C GLY A 20 19.10 13.68 6.73
N GLY A 21 17.94 14.23 6.35
CA GLY A 21 16.61 13.75 6.79
C GLY A 21 15.86 12.81 5.84
N CYS A 22 16.48 12.32 4.74
CA CYS A 22 15.83 11.41 3.78
C CYS A 22 15.28 10.16 4.48
N ALA A 23 14.08 9.70 4.10
CA ALA A 23 13.41 8.53 4.69
C ALA A 23 14.39 7.38 4.91
N VAL A 24 14.66 7.07 6.18
CA VAL A 24 15.43 5.89 6.56
C VAL A 24 14.48 4.94 7.29
N GLY A 25 13.57 4.31 6.55
CA GLY A 25 12.95 3.07 7.03
C GLY A 25 13.99 1.94 6.95
N PRO A 26 14.09 1.03 7.93
CA PRO A 26 15.00 -0.10 7.83
C PRO A 26 14.65 -0.92 6.58
N VAL A 27 15.67 -1.29 5.80
CA VAL A 27 15.48 -2.22 4.67
C VAL A 27 14.89 -3.51 5.22
N TYR A 28 13.81 -3.99 4.62
CA TYR A 28 13.20 -5.26 5.02
C TYR A 28 14.24 -6.38 4.92
N GLN A 29 14.52 -7.03 6.05
CA GLN A 29 15.35 -8.22 6.11
C GLN A 29 14.43 -9.39 6.46
N ARG A 30 14.34 -10.36 5.55
CA ARG A 30 13.58 -11.59 5.79
C ARG A 30 14.20 -12.30 7.00
N PRO A 31 13.43 -12.58 8.07
CA PRO A 31 13.94 -13.34 9.19
C PRO A 31 14.40 -14.73 8.72
N LEU A 32 15.58 -15.15 9.17
CA LEU A 32 16.01 -16.54 9.00
C LEU A 32 15.08 -17.41 9.86
N ALA A 33 14.29 -18.25 9.21
CA ALA A 33 13.57 -19.30 9.92
C ALA A 33 14.55 -20.39 10.35
N ALA A 34 14.35 -20.95 11.53
CA ALA A 34 15.10 -22.13 11.94
C ALA A 34 14.60 -23.32 11.10
N ASP A 35 15.28 -23.60 9.99
CA ASP A 35 15.01 -24.79 9.21
C ASP A 35 15.50 -26.01 10.00
N ALA A 36 14.67 -27.05 10.04
CA ALA A 36 15.12 -28.32 10.58
C ALA A 36 16.23 -28.86 9.67
N ALA A 37 17.41 -29.16 10.24
CA ALA A 37 18.52 -29.77 9.50
C ALA A 37 18.11 -31.11 8.84
N ALA A 38 17.08 -31.76 9.39
CA ALA A 38 16.42 -32.92 8.81
C ALA A 38 14.97 -33.00 9.28
N TRP A 39 14.08 -33.44 8.39
CA TRP A 39 12.72 -33.86 8.75
C TRP A 39 12.74 -35.31 9.28
N ARG A 40 11.74 -35.68 10.08
CA ARG A 40 11.56 -37.09 10.48
C ARG A 40 11.43 -37.96 9.22
N GLY A 41 12.32 -38.94 9.06
CA GLY A 41 12.40 -39.80 7.87
C GLY A 41 13.63 -39.58 6.97
N ALA A 42 14.60 -38.77 7.40
CA ALA A 42 15.91 -38.66 6.74
C ALA A 42 16.99 -39.50 7.46
N PRO A 43 17.83 -40.27 6.73
CA PRO A 43 17.83 -40.46 5.28
C PRO A 43 16.59 -41.25 4.82
N ALA A 44 16.20 -41.04 3.57
CA ALA A 44 15.07 -41.73 2.94
C ALA A 44 15.16 -43.23 3.26
N ALA A 45 14.15 -43.77 3.95
CA ALA A 45 14.11 -45.19 4.26
C ALA A 45 14.20 -46.00 2.95
N GLU A 46 14.68 -47.24 3.01
CA GLU A 46 14.82 -48.09 1.84
C GLU A 46 13.50 -48.16 1.05
N GLY A 47 13.52 -47.74 -0.23
CA GLY A 47 12.32 -47.61 -1.08
C GLY A 47 11.74 -46.19 -1.23
N TRP A 48 12.26 -45.19 -0.52
CA TRP A 48 11.85 -43.79 -0.67
C TRP A 48 12.74 -43.05 -1.67
N LEU A 49 12.13 -42.33 -2.62
CA LEU A 49 12.86 -41.49 -3.57
C LEU A 49 13.20 -40.12 -2.94
N PRO A 50 14.40 -39.57 -3.20
CA PRO A 50 14.71 -38.20 -2.82
C PRO A 50 13.75 -37.24 -3.54
N ALA A 51 13.19 -36.29 -2.79
CA ALA A 51 12.32 -35.27 -3.36
C ALA A 51 13.08 -34.41 -4.38
N ALA A 52 12.50 -34.21 -5.55
CA ALA A 52 12.97 -33.27 -6.57
C ALA A 52 12.00 -32.08 -6.61
N PRO A 53 12.31 -30.96 -5.94
CA PRO A 53 11.40 -29.81 -5.87
C PRO A 53 11.12 -29.27 -7.27
N ALA A 54 9.84 -29.13 -7.59
CA ALA A 54 9.33 -28.66 -8.88
C ALA A 54 8.50 -27.38 -8.71
N ASP A 55 8.82 -26.56 -7.71
CA ASP A 55 8.00 -25.41 -7.29
C ASP A 55 7.86 -24.31 -8.37
N LEU A 56 8.66 -24.37 -9.43
CA LEU A 56 8.59 -23.46 -10.58
C LEU A 56 7.61 -23.91 -11.68
N LEU A 57 7.08 -25.14 -11.60
CA LEU A 57 6.11 -25.65 -12.55
C LEU A 57 4.69 -25.34 -12.06
N ASP A 58 3.83 -24.95 -13.00
CA ASP A 58 2.39 -24.87 -12.72
C ASP A 58 1.90 -26.26 -12.31
N ARG A 59 1.37 -26.36 -11.08
CA ARG A 59 0.89 -27.61 -10.51
C ARG A 59 -0.43 -28.04 -11.16
N GLY A 60 -1.04 -27.17 -11.97
CA GLY A 60 -2.32 -27.41 -12.62
C GLY A 60 -3.42 -27.77 -11.61
N PRO A 61 -4.47 -28.48 -12.04
CA PRO A 61 -5.48 -29.02 -11.15
C PRO A 61 -4.90 -30.21 -10.37
N TRP A 62 -4.10 -29.91 -9.35
CA TRP A 62 -3.36 -30.89 -8.54
C TRP A 62 -4.23 -32.04 -8.02
N TRP A 63 -5.53 -31.81 -7.83
CA TRP A 63 -6.50 -32.82 -7.38
C TRP A 63 -6.78 -33.90 -8.44
N ARG A 64 -6.54 -33.66 -9.73
CA ARG A 64 -6.70 -34.68 -10.78
C ARG A 64 -5.70 -35.84 -10.63
N LEU A 65 -4.60 -35.62 -9.89
CA LEU A 65 -3.63 -36.67 -9.58
C LEU A 65 -4.23 -37.80 -8.74
N PHE A 66 -5.37 -37.59 -8.09
CA PHE A 66 -6.09 -38.64 -7.36
C PHE A 66 -6.87 -39.59 -8.28
N GLY A 67 -7.12 -39.21 -9.54
CA GLY A 67 -7.86 -40.05 -10.49
C GLY A 67 -9.34 -40.26 -10.12
N ASP A 68 -9.93 -39.37 -9.33
CA ASP A 68 -11.31 -39.45 -8.86
C ASP A 68 -12.20 -38.47 -9.62
N ALA A 69 -13.09 -39.01 -10.46
CA ALA A 69 -14.00 -38.22 -11.29
C ALA A 69 -15.08 -37.49 -10.47
N ASP A 70 -15.45 -37.98 -9.29
CA ASP A 70 -16.39 -37.28 -8.41
C ASP A 70 -15.73 -36.11 -7.70
N LEU A 71 -14.47 -36.28 -7.29
CA LEU A 71 -13.64 -35.17 -6.77
C LEU A 71 -13.51 -34.05 -7.81
N ASP A 72 -13.22 -34.40 -9.06
CA ASP A 72 -13.09 -33.41 -10.15
C ASP A 72 -14.36 -32.58 -10.30
N ARG A 73 -15.54 -33.22 -10.39
CA ARG A 73 -16.82 -32.52 -10.49
C ARG A 73 -17.15 -31.68 -9.25
N LEU A 74 -16.73 -32.11 -8.06
CA LEU A 74 -16.95 -31.37 -6.83
C LEU A 74 -16.12 -30.09 -6.81
N VAL A 75 -14.83 -30.17 -7.14
CA VAL A 75 -13.92 -29.02 -7.17
C VAL A 75 -14.38 -28.00 -8.22
N GLU A 76 -14.79 -28.45 -9.41
CA GLU A 76 -15.32 -27.56 -10.45
C GLU A 76 -16.57 -26.78 -9.99
N ARG A 77 -17.45 -27.40 -9.18
CA ARG A 77 -18.61 -26.70 -8.59
C ARG A 77 -18.22 -25.69 -7.52
N VAL A 78 -17.18 -26.01 -6.74
CA VAL A 78 -16.65 -25.12 -5.70
C VAL A 78 -16.09 -23.84 -6.34
N GLU A 79 -15.38 -23.94 -7.45
CA GLU A 79 -14.82 -22.78 -8.15
C GLU A 79 -15.90 -21.76 -8.57
N VAL A 80 -17.06 -22.24 -9.02
CA VAL A 80 -18.12 -21.38 -9.56
C VAL A 80 -18.97 -20.69 -8.48
N SER A 81 -19.26 -21.39 -7.38
CA SER A 81 -20.33 -20.98 -6.45
C SER A 81 -19.88 -20.75 -4.99
N ASN A 82 -18.59 -20.94 -4.68
CA ASN A 82 -18.11 -20.84 -3.31
C ASN A 82 -18.07 -19.38 -2.83
N GLN A 83 -18.99 -19.05 -1.93
CA GLN A 83 -19.11 -17.72 -1.34
C GLN A 83 -17.90 -17.33 -0.49
N ASN A 84 -17.17 -18.28 0.09
CA ASN A 84 -15.94 -17.99 0.81
C ASN A 84 -14.84 -17.49 -0.13
N ILE A 85 -14.75 -18.05 -1.34
CA ILE A 85 -13.81 -17.57 -2.37
C ILE A 85 -14.25 -16.17 -2.84
N ALA A 86 -15.54 -15.97 -3.08
CA ALA A 86 -16.06 -14.65 -3.46
C ALA A 86 -15.74 -13.57 -2.40
N ILE A 87 -15.90 -13.89 -1.11
CA ILE A 87 -15.51 -13.01 0.00
C ILE A 87 -14.00 -12.75 0.01
N ALA A 88 -13.17 -13.78 -0.19
CA ALA A 88 -11.71 -13.62 -0.23
C ALA A 88 -11.28 -12.68 -1.38
N VAL A 89 -11.89 -12.83 -2.56
CA VAL A 89 -11.64 -11.94 -3.72
C VAL A 89 -12.09 -10.51 -3.41
N ALA A 90 -13.26 -10.32 -2.80
CA ALA A 90 -13.75 -9.01 -2.41
C ALA A 90 -12.84 -8.32 -1.38
N ASN A 91 -12.39 -9.07 -0.37
CA ASN A 91 -11.44 -8.58 0.63
C ASN A 91 -10.10 -8.17 -0.01
N TYR A 92 -9.60 -8.97 -0.96
CA TYR A 92 -8.40 -8.62 -1.72
C TYR A 92 -8.61 -7.34 -2.56
N ALA A 93 -9.75 -7.21 -3.24
CA ALA A 93 -10.07 -6.01 -4.01
C ALA A 93 -10.18 -4.75 -3.11
N GLN A 94 -10.75 -4.88 -1.91
CA GLN A 94 -10.81 -3.84 -0.90
C GLN A 94 -9.41 -3.43 -0.44
N ALA A 95 -8.56 -4.40 -0.11
CA ALA A 95 -7.18 -4.16 0.27
C ALA A 95 -6.40 -3.41 -0.82
N GLN A 96 -6.54 -3.83 -2.08
CA GLN A 96 -5.97 -3.12 -3.23
C GLN A 96 -6.51 -1.68 -3.37
N ALA A 97 -7.78 -1.44 -3.07
CA ALA A 97 -8.36 -0.08 -3.10
C ALA A 97 -7.74 0.82 -2.03
N LEU A 98 -7.52 0.32 -0.82
CA LEU A 98 -6.85 1.05 0.25
C LEU A 98 -5.40 1.41 -0.13
N VAL A 99 -4.67 0.48 -0.76
CA VAL A 99 -3.31 0.78 -1.27
C VAL A 99 -3.36 1.90 -2.32
N ARG A 100 -4.35 1.90 -3.22
CA ARG A 100 -4.51 2.97 -4.22
C ARG A 100 -4.83 4.31 -3.57
N GLU A 101 -5.66 4.34 -2.52
CA GLU A 101 -5.96 5.55 -1.75
C GLU A 101 -4.68 6.13 -1.11
N GLN A 102 -3.87 5.28 -0.46
CA GLN A 102 -2.60 5.72 0.11
C GLN A 102 -1.64 6.23 -0.97
N ARG A 103 -1.57 5.57 -2.13
CA ARG A 103 -0.75 6.03 -3.27
C ARG A 103 -1.22 7.37 -3.82
N ALA A 104 -2.52 7.67 -3.79
CA ALA A 104 -3.05 8.95 -4.26
C ALA A 104 -2.47 10.14 -3.47
N THR A 105 -2.08 9.94 -2.21
CA THR A 105 -1.47 10.99 -1.37
C THR A 105 -0.12 11.50 -1.87
N LEU A 106 0.55 10.74 -2.75
CA LEU A 106 1.81 11.15 -3.40
C LEU A 106 1.59 12.24 -4.46
N PHE A 107 0.35 12.44 -4.90
CA PHE A 107 0.00 13.37 -5.97
C PHE A 107 -0.74 14.61 -5.42
N PRO A 108 -0.73 15.74 -6.16
CA PRO A 108 -1.54 16.89 -5.82
C PRO A 108 -3.03 16.54 -5.77
N SER A 109 -3.72 17.04 -4.74
CA SER A 109 -5.19 17.04 -4.69
C SER A 109 -5.71 18.35 -5.26
N LEU A 110 -6.78 18.27 -6.04
CA LEU A 110 -7.51 19.41 -6.57
C LEU A 110 -8.91 19.41 -5.98
N SER A 111 -9.40 20.56 -5.55
CA SER A 111 -10.74 20.72 -4.98
C SER A 111 -11.47 21.88 -5.62
N LEU A 112 -12.74 21.69 -5.94
CA LEU A 112 -13.65 22.76 -6.32
C LEU A 112 -14.65 22.92 -5.19
N SER A 113 -14.75 24.12 -4.64
CA SER A 113 -15.73 24.44 -3.60
C SER A 113 -16.55 25.64 -4.01
N GLY A 114 -17.80 25.66 -3.58
CA GLY A 114 -18.71 26.79 -3.79
C GLY A 114 -19.66 26.89 -2.62
N GLY A 115 -19.99 28.11 -2.24
CA GLY A 115 -20.87 28.38 -1.12
C GLY A 115 -21.64 29.68 -1.33
N ALA A 116 -22.86 29.72 -0.83
CA ALA A 116 -23.64 30.94 -0.75
C ALA A 116 -24.10 31.12 0.69
N SER A 117 -24.01 32.35 1.19
CA SER A 117 -24.48 32.74 2.51
C SER A 117 -25.38 33.95 2.39
N ARG A 118 -26.40 34.02 3.24
CA ARG A 118 -27.26 35.20 3.36
C ARG A 118 -27.39 35.52 4.83
N SER A 119 -27.04 36.74 5.20
CA SER A 119 -27.17 37.25 6.56
C SER A 119 -28.02 38.52 6.52
N GLY A 120 -28.93 38.67 7.47
CA GLY A 120 -29.74 39.86 7.57
C GLY A 120 -30.07 40.20 9.02
N THR A 121 -30.49 41.44 9.23
CA THR A 121 -30.97 41.94 10.51
C THR A 121 -32.40 42.41 10.33
N ARG A 122 -33.30 41.96 11.21
CA ARG A 122 -34.71 42.33 11.19
C ARG A 122 -35.11 42.88 12.56
N ASN A 123 -35.51 44.16 12.57
CA ASN A 123 -35.99 44.93 13.71
C ASN A 123 -37.14 45.85 13.22
N SER A 124 -37.94 46.40 14.14
CA SER A 124 -39.00 47.39 13.94
C SER A 124 -38.60 48.59 13.06
N GLU A 125 -37.31 48.94 13.00
CA GLU A 125 -36.81 50.09 12.22
C GLU A 125 -36.06 49.70 10.92
N ARG A 126 -35.64 48.43 10.78
CA ARG A 126 -34.81 47.99 9.64
C ARG A 126 -35.01 46.50 9.34
N ASP A 127 -35.35 46.21 8.09
CA ASP A 127 -35.31 44.88 7.49
C ASP A 127 -34.33 44.91 6.32
N ALA A 128 -33.13 44.36 6.53
CA ALA A 128 -32.09 44.34 5.51
C ALA A 128 -31.40 42.96 5.51
N ALA A 129 -31.16 42.43 4.33
CA ALA A 129 -30.46 41.17 4.15
C ALA A 129 -29.44 41.28 3.01
N THR A 130 -28.25 40.79 3.26
CA THR A 130 -27.14 40.74 2.31
C THR A 130 -26.84 39.28 2.00
N GLY A 131 -26.76 38.96 0.71
CA GLY A 131 -26.30 37.67 0.22
C GLY A 131 -24.87 37.78 -0.30
N SER A 132 -24.10 36.70 -0.19
CA SER A 132 -22.83 36.53 -0.86
C SER A 132 -22.75 35.13 -1.42
N ALA A 133 -22.10 34.97 -2.57
CA ALA A 133 -21.78 33.68 -3.15
C ALA A 133 -20.32 33.68 -3.55
N ASN A 134 -19.67 32.52 -3.40
CA ASN A 134 -18.28 32.31 -3.78
C ASN A 134 -18.13 30.94 -4.44
N VAL A 135 -17.15 30.87 -5.34
CA VAL A 135 -16.64 29.63 -5.93
C VAL A 135 -15.12 29.74 -5.86
N SER A 136 -14.46 28.68 -5.40
CA SER A 136 -13.01 28.63 -5.31
C SER A 136 -12.47 27.28 -5.78
N LEU A 137 -11.34 27.34 -6.48
CA LEU A 137 -10.55 26.19 -6.87
C LEU A 137 -9.31 26.14 -5.98
N GLY A 138 -9.09 25.02 -5.31
CA GLY A 138 -7.94 24.75 -4.46
C GLY A 138 -7.06 23.65 -5.03
N ALA A 139 -5.77 23.75 -4.75
CA ALA A 139 -4.81 22.67 -4.96
C ALA A 139 -3.95 22.52 -3.71
N SER A 140 -3.69 21.28 -3.28
CA SER A 140 -2.76 21.02 -2.18
C SER A 140 -1.89 19.82 -2.49
N TRP A 141 -0.59 19.96 -2.20
CA TRP A 141 0.39 18.90 -2.41
C TRP A 141 1.53 19.04 -1.41
N THR A 142 1.97 17.89 -0.88
CA THR A 142 3.15 17.82 -0.02
C THR A 142 4.19 16.95 -0.72
N PRO A 143 5.33 17.52 -1.15
CA PRO A 143 6.39 16.72 -1.76
C PRO A 143 7.00 15.75 -0.73
N ASP A 144 7.22 14.51 -1.14
CA ASP A 144 7.74 13.45 -0.28
C ASP A 144 9.29 13.47 -0.22
N VAL A 145 9.86 14.59 0.26
CA VAL A 145 11.33 14.78 0.33
C VAL A 145 11.98 13.74 1.25
N TRP A 146 11.27 13.36 2.30
CA TRP A 146 11.74 12.48 3.36
C TRP A 146 11.09 11.10 3.33
N GLY A 147 10.50 10.68 2.19
CA GLY A 147 9.89 9.35 1.96
C GLY A 147 8.84 8.87 2.97
N ARG A 148 8.26 9.77 3.78
CA ARG A 148 7.22 9.44 4.76
C ARG A 148 5.98 8.88 4.07
N LEU A 149 5.60 9.48 2.94
CA LEU A 149 4.43 9.03 2.17
C LEU A 149 4.73 7.70 1.45
N GLY A 150 5.94 7.54 0.90
CA GLY A 150 6.39 6.28 0.32
C GLY A 150 6.42 5.12 1.32
N LEU A 151 6.87 5.36 2.55
CA LEU A 151 6.83 4.37 3.63
C LEU A 151 5.39 4.03 4.05
N ALA A 152 4.50 5.02 4.10
CA ALA A 152 3.08 4.79 4.39
C ALA A 152 2.44 3.90 3.29
N VAL A 153 2.72 4.17 2.02
CA VAL A 153 2.29 3.31 0.89
C VAL A 153 2.85 1.89 1.01
N GLY A 154 4.14 1.76 1.32
CA GLY A 154 4.78 0.46 1.53
C GLY A 154 4.13 -0.33 2.66
N SER A 155 3.78 0.34 3.76
CA SER A 155 3.09 -0.30 4.89
C SER A 155 1.67 -0.75 4.53
N ALA A 156 0.93 0.05 3.76
CA ALA A 156 -0.40 -0.32 3.28
C ALA A 156 -0.33 -1.51 2.33
N GLN A 157 0.70 -1.57 1.47
CA GLN A 157 0.91 -2.69 0.56
C GLN A 157 1.29 -3.97 1.30
N ALA A 158 1.95 -3.89 2.47
CA ALA A 158 2.26 -5.05 3.30
C ALA A 158 1.05 -5.55 4.11
N GLN A 159 0.02 -4.72 4.30
CA GLN A 159 -1.24 -5.07 4.99
C GLN A 159 -2.34 -5.56 4.05
N ALA A 160 -2.10 -5.49 2.73
CA ALA A 160 -3.05 -5.85 1.69
C ALA A 160 -2.91 -7.31 1.23
#